data_AF-A0A829GQB3-F1
#
_entry.id   AF-A0A829GQB3-F1
#
_cell.length_a   1.000
_cell.length_b   1.000
_cell.length_c   1.000
_cell.angle_alpha   90.00
_cell.angle_beta   90.00
_cell.angle_gamma   90.00
#
_symmetry.space_group_name_H-M   'P 1'
#
loop_
_entity.id
_entity.type
_entity.pdbx_description
1 polymer ?
#
loop_
_entity_poly.entity_id
_entity_poly.type
_entity_poly.pdbx_seq_one_letter_code
_entity_poly.pdbx_strand_id
1 'polypeptide(L)' 'MPKVSSEFVQAIRRKRGEKNISVAELSRETGISSWTLRHLLNRDRLGARASTLEKLNQWLYRNV' A
#
# COMPACT_ATOMS: atom_id res chain seq x y z
N MET A 1 -2.15 -7.91 -15.50
CA MET A 1 -1.81 -7.48 -14.12
C MET A 1 -3.10 -7.20 -13.37
N PRO A 2 -3.25 -7.61 -12.09
CA PRO A 2 -4.44 -7.28 -11.31
C PRO A 2 -4.58 -5.76 -11.21
N LYS A 3 -5.76 -5.25 -11.55
CA LYS A 3 -6.08 -3.83 -11.44
C LYS A 3 -6.22 -3.51 -9.95
N VAL A 4 -5.41 -2.58 -9.45
CA VAL A 4 -5.51 -2.15 -8.05
C VAL A 4 -6.82 -1.40 -7.89
N SER A 5 -7.72 -1.88 -7.01
CA SER A 5 -8.96 -1.17 -6.72
C SER A 5 -8.65 0.19 -6.08
N SER A 6 -9.39 1.21 -6.50
CA SER A 6 -9.26 2.56 -5.94
C SER A 6 -9.62 2.60 -4.44
N GLU A 7 -10.49 1.70 -4.00
CA GLU A 7 -10.91 1.51 -2.61
C GLU A 7 -9.79 0.89 -1.78
N PHE A 8 -9.06 -0.08 -2.33
CA PHE A 8 -7.91 -0.70 -1.68
C PHE A 8 -6.83 0.35 -1.37
N VAL A 9 -6.51 1.20 -2.35
CA VAL A 9 -5.56 2.31 -2.15
C VAL A 9 -6.07 3.28 -1.08
N GLN A 10 -7.38 3.58 -1.05
CA GLN A 10 -7.95 4.44 -0.01
C GLN A 10 -7.86 3.81 1.37
N ALA A 11 -8.12 2.51 1.52
CA ALA A 11 -7.99 1.79 2.79
C ALA A 11 -6.56 1.88 3.33
N ILE A 12 -5.56 1.67 2.47
CA ILE A 12 -4.14 1.86 2.84
C ILE A 12 -3.87 3.29 3.30
N ARG A 13 -4.36 4.30 2.56
CA ARG A 13 -4.14 5.71 2.91
C ARG A 13 -4.78 6.08 4.25
N ARG A 14 -6.00 5.61 4.52
CA ARG A 14 -6.70 5.84 5.79
C ARG A 14 -5.94 5.22 6.94
N LYS A 15 -5.62 3.92 6.83
CA LYS A 15 -4.92 3.20 7.90
C LYS A 15 -3.54 3.77 8.19
N ARG A 16 -2.82 4.18 7.14
CA ARG A 16 -1.54 4.89 7.27
C ARG A 16 -1.70 6.22 8.03
N GLY A 17 -2.77 6.96 7.76
CA GLY A 17 -3.11 8.20 8.46
C GLY A 17 -3.48 7.97 9.93
N GLU A 18 -4.29 6.94 10.21
CA GLU A 18 -4.66 6.53 11.57
C GLU A 18 -3.44 6.16 12.42
N LYS A 19 -2.49 5.42 11.83
CA LYS A 19 -1.23 5.09 12.51
C LYS A 19 -0.22 6.25 12.55
N ASN A 20 -0.50 7.36 11.87
CA ASN A 20 0.42 8.49 11.70
C ASN A 20 1.83 8.09 11.20
N ILE A 21 1.91 7.12 10.27
CA ILE A 21 3.19 6.65 9.74
C ILE A 21 3.53 7.26 8.37
N SER A 22 4.82 7.47 8.15
CA SER A 22 5.40 7.86 6.88
C SER A 22 5.37 6.73 5.84
N VAL A 23 5.58 7.08 4.56
CA VAL A 23 5.73 6.07 3.49
C VAL A 23 6.99 5.23 3.70
N ALA A 24 8.03 5.80 4.33
CA ALA A 24 9.25 5.07 4.67
C ALA A 24 8.99 4.02 5.77
N GLU A 25 8.17 4.34 6.77
CA GLU A 25 7.73 3.37 7.77
C GLU A 25 6.86 2.28 7.18
N LEU A 26 5.88 2.64 6.34
CA LEU A 26 5.08 1.66 5.61
C LEU A 26 5.94 0.72 4.76
N SER A 27 7.01 1.25 4.16
CA SER A 27 8.01 0.49 3.40
C SER A 27 8.73 -0.54 4.26
N ARG A 28 9.13 -0.15 5.49
CA ARG A 28 9.72 -1.07 6.47
C ARG A 28 8.73 -2.14 6.94
N GLU A 29 7.50 -1.77 7.24
CA GLU A 29 6.48 -2.70 7.75
C GLU A 29 6.03 -3.73 6.69
N THR A 30 5.96 -3.31 5.42
CA THR A 30 5.48 -4.16 4.31
C THR A 30 6.59 -4.86 3.53
N GLY A 31 7.84 -4.41 3.68
CA GLY A 31 8.96 -4.85 2.85
C GLY A 31 8.79 -4.52 1.36
N ILE A 32 8.02 -3.48 1.04
CA ILE A 32 7.81 -2.96 -0.32
C ILE A 32 8.64 -1.68 -0.45
N SER A 33 9.26 -1.45 -1.61
CA SER A 33 10.06 -0.24 -1.82
C SER A 33 9.21 1.04 -1.66
N SER A 34 9.79 2.05 -1.02
CA SER A 34 9.13 3.36 -0.85
C SER A 34 8.74 3.98 -2.19
N TRP A 35 9.50 3.73 -3.26
CA TRP A 35 9.18 4.18 -4.60
C TRP A 35 7.91 3.51 -5.12
N THR A 36 7.80 2.18 -4.99
CA THR A 36 6.59 1.42 -5.38
C THR A 36 5.37 1.88 -4.59
N LEU A 37 5.52 2.14 -3.29
CA LEU A 37 4.43 2.67 -2.46
C LEU A 37 4.00 4.06 -2.92
N ARG A 38 4.93 4.99 -3.21
CA ARG A 38 4.56 6.32 -3.73
C ARG A 38 3.80 6.22 -5.05
N HIS A 39 4.27 5.41 -5.99
CA HIS A 39 3.58 5.19 -7.27
C HIS A 39 2.17 4.61 -7.09
N LEU A 40 2.02 3.63 -6.18
CA LEU A 40 0.74 3.00 -5.88
C LEU A 40 -0.23 3.98 -5.18
N LEU A 41 0.26 4.77 -4.22
CA LEU A 41 -0.57 5.70 -3.44
C LEU A 41 -0.96 6.96 -4.22
N ASN A 42 -0.11 7.43 -5.13
CA ASN A 42 -0.34 8.61 -5.95
C ASN A 42 -1.16 8.35 -7.23
N ARG A 43 -1.60 7.09 -7.44
CA ARG A 43 -2.40 6.66 -8.60
C ARG A 43 -1.70 6.88 -9.96
N ASP A 44 -0.37 7.01 -9.97
CA ASP A 44 0.36 7.50 -11.14
C ASP A 44 0.56 6.43 -12.22
N ARG A 45 0.71 5.13 -11.87
CA ARG A 45 0.78 4.05 -12.88
C ARG A 45 0.19 2.69 -12.46
N LEU A 46 -0.55 2.16 -13.44
CA LEU A 46 -1.00 0.80 -13.77
C LEU A 46 -0.34 -0.37 -13.02
N GLY A 47 -1.16 -1.12 -12.27
CA GLY A 47 -0.92 -2.52 -11.91
C GLY A 47 0.22 -2.77 -10.92
N ALA A 48 -0.12 -3.25 -9.73
CA ALA A 48 0.88 -3.81 -8.81
C ALA A 48 1.06 -5.31 -9.08
N ARG A 49 2.25 -5.85 -8.77
CA ARG A 49 2.42 -7.31 -8.74
C ARG A 49 1.49 -7.90 -7.69
N ALA A 50 0.98 -9.11 -7.93
CA ALA A 50 0.11 -9.80 -6.98
C ALA A 50 0.75 -9.91 -5.59
N SER A 51 2.05 -10.20 -5.53
CA SER A 51 2.81 -10.24 -4.27
C SER A 51 2.88 -8.91 -3.53
N THR A 52 2.87 -7.77 -4.25
CA THR A 52 2.80 -6.43 -3.63
C THR A 52 1.42 -6.19 -3.03
N LEU A 53 0.36 -6.57 -3.75
CA LEU A 53 -1.01 -6.45 -3.25
C LEU A 53 -1.24 -7.34 -2.03
N GLU A 54 -0.72 -8.56 -2.06
CA GLU A 54 -0.81 -9.49 -0.94
C GLU A 54 -0.13 -8.94 0.31
N LYS A 55 1.11 -8.43 0.20
CA LYS A 55 1.82 -7.79 1.31
C LYS A 55 1.05 -6.61 1.90
N LEU A 56 0.46 -5.76 1.06
CA LEU A 56 -0.37 -4.64 1.50
C LEU A 56 -1.68 -5.10 2.14
N ASN A 57 -2.28 -6.17 1.63
CA ASN A 57 -3.50 -6.75 2.19
C ASN A 57 -3.23 -7.40 3.55
N GLN A 58 -2.15 -8.17 3.67
CA GLN A 58 -1.69 -8.72 4.95
C GLN A 58 -1.39 -7.60 5.94
N TRP A 59 -0.76 -6.51 5.49
CA TRP A 59 -0.51 -5.35 6.33
C TRP A 59 -1.81 -4.69 6.80
N LEU A 60 -2.79 -4.48 5.91
CA LEU A 60 -4.11 -3.99 6.32
C LEU A 60 -4.73 -4.91 7.36
N TYR A 61 -4.83 -6.20 7.06
CA TYR A 61 -5.44 -7.20 7.94
C TYR A 61 -4.84 -7.22 9.34
N ARG A 62 -3.50 -7.11 9.46
CA ARG A 62 -2.81 -7.07 10.76
C ARG A 62 -3.06 -5.80 11.56
N ASN A 63 -3.48 -4.73 10.89
CA ASN A 63 -3.65 -3.44 11.53
C ASN A 63 -5.11 -3.06 11.72
N VAL A 64 -6.08 -3.72 11.05
CA VAL A 64 -7.54 -3.44 11.15
C VAL A 64 -7.97 -3.28 12.60
#